data_AF-A0A941IWS9-F1
#
_entry.id   AF-A0A941IWS9-F1
#
_cell.length_a   1.000
_cell.length_b   1.000
_cell.length_c   1.000
_cell.angle_alpha   90.00
_cell.angle_beta   90.00
_cell.angle_gamma   90.00
#
_symmetry.space_group_name_H-M   'P 1'
#
loop_
_entity.id
_entity.type
_entity.pdbx_description
1 polymer ?
#
loop_
_entity_poly.entity_id
_entity_poly.type
_entity_poly.pdbx_seq_one_letter_code
_entity_poly.pdbx_strand_id
1 'polypeptide(L)'
;VLAGRLQPGQEFTVKEIAEQYGVSATPVREALVDLSAQGLLDADQHRGFRVHEYSVDDFRGMIEARTLVADGMFRALTDGGPARFRPDEPPVATALAGVRRRGEEAQRAALAGDLTVLIGYDLRFWRELGSVFG
;
A
#
# COMPACT_ATOMS: atom_id res chain seq x y z
N VAL A 1 4.61 3.97 10.01
CA VAL A 1 4.96 4.78 8.83
C VAL A 1 3.71 5.34 8.15
N LEU A 2 2.95 4.57 7.36
CA LEU A 2 1.84 5.07 6.53
C LEU A 2 0.79 5.95 7.24
N ALA A 3 0.38 5.59 8.46
CA ALA A 3 -0.58 6.38 9.24
C ALA A 3 0.00 7.67 9.86
N GLY A 4 1.21 8.09 9.47
CA GLY A 4 1.88 9.29 10.00
C GLY A 4 2.34 9.21 11.46
N ARG A 5 2.29 8.02 12.09
CA ARG A 5 2.77 7.82 13.47
C ARG A 5 4.29 8.00 13.63
N LEU A 6 5.03 7.88 12.52
CA LEU A 6 6.43 8.29 12.41
C LEU A 6 6.46 9.34 11.29
N GLN A 7 7.05 10.50 11.55
CA GLN A 7 7.07 11.62 10.62
C GLN A 7 8.10 11.41 9.51
N PRO A 8 7.90 11.94 8.29
CA PRO A 8 8.94 11.98 7.27
C PRO A 8 10.24 12.59 7.83
N GLY A 9 11.39 11.99 7.48
CA GLY A 9 12.70 12.43 7.95
C GLY A 9 13.05 12.01 9.38
N GLN A 10 12.09 11.46 10.15
CA GLN A 10 12.34 10.99 11.51
C GLN A 10 13.32 9.81 11.50
N GLU A 11 14.43 9.95 12.22
CA GLU A 11 15.38 8.88 12.51
C GLU A 11 14.92 8.07 13.73
N PHE A 12 15.16 6.75 13.71
CA PHE A 12 14.90 5.84 14.81
C PHE A 12 15.72 4.54 14.67
N THR A 13 15.87 3.84 15.78
CA THR A 13 16.66 2.60 15.89
C THR A 13 15.76 1.39 16.03
N VAL A 14 16.31 0.21 15.72
CA VAL A 14 15.64 -1.09 16.00
C VAL A 14 15.27 -1.21 17.48
N LYS A 15 16.12 -0.69 18.38
CA LYS A 15 15.92 -0.78 19.83
C LYS A 15 14.69 0.02 20.27
N GLU A 16 14.56 1.26 19.83
CA GLU A 16 13.41 2.11 20.19
C GLU A 16 12.08 1.48 19.74
N ILE A 17 12.04 0.92 18.52
CA ILE A 17 10.84 0.23 18.02
C ILE A 17 10.59 -1.07 18.80
N ALA A 18 11.63 -1.85 19.11
CA ALA A 18 11.49 -3.06 19.92
C ALA A 18 10.93 -2.77 21.32
N GLU A 19 11.42 -1.72 21.98
CA GLU A 19 10.91 -1.25 23.27
C GLU A 19 9.47 -0.77 23.17
N GLN A 20 9.13 0.02 22.13
CA GLN A 20 7.78 0.52 21.92
C GLN A 20 6.73 -0.60 21.75
N TYR A 21 7.09 -1.68 21.04
CA TYR A 21 6.17 -2.78 20.76
C TYR A 21 6.32 -3.96 21.74
N GLY A 22 7.26 -3.91 22.69
CA GLY A 22 7.46 -4.96 23.69
C GLY A 22 7.91 -6.30 23.10
N VAL A 23 8.68 -6.27 22.01
CA VAL A 23 9.15 -7.46 21.27
C VAL A 23 10.68 -7.47 21.17
N SER A 24 11.26 -8.59 20.72
CA SER A 24 12.71 -8.68 20.53
C SER A 24 13.19 -7.91 19.30
N ALA A 25 14.49 -7.61 19.24
CA ALA A 25 15.09 -6.82 18.16
C ALA A 25 15.08 -7.54 16.80
N THR A 26 15.10 -8.87 16.76
CA THR A 26 15.15 -9.66 15.51
C THR A 26 13.94 -9.44 14.60
N PRO A 27 12.69 -9.70 15.03
CA PRO A 27 11.52 -9.49 14.18
C PRO A 27 11.30 -8.02 13.81
N VAL A 28 11.73 -7.10 14.69
CA VAL A 28 11.70 -5.66 14.39
C VAL A 28 12.68 -5.33 13.28
N ARG A 29 13.92 -5.84 13.35
CA ARG A 29 14.91 -5.62 12.30
C ARG A 29 14.42 -6.16 10.96
N GLU A 30 13.85 -7.35 10.91
CA GLU A 30 13.26 -7.94 9.70
C GLU A 30 12.17 -7.03 9.13
N ALA A 31 11.20 -6.62 9.95
CA ALA A 31 10.12 -5.73 9.51
C ALA A 31 10.63 -4.37 9.01
N LEU A 32 11.66 -3.80 9.64
CA LEU A 32 12.23 -2.51 9.21
C LEU A 32 13.03 -2.64 7.91
N VAL A 33 13.72 -3.76 7.70
CA VAL A 33 14.37 -4.08 6.42
C VAL A 33 13.32 -4.24 5.32
N ASP A 34 12.22 -4.95 5.59
CA ASP A 34 11.13 -5.12 4.62
C ASP A 34 10.47 -3.78 4.25
N LEU A 35 10.29 -2.89 5.22
CA LEU A 35 9.78 -1.53 4.97
C LEU A 35 10.78 -0.69 4.17
N SER A 36 12.09 -0.88 4.38
CA SER A 36 13.12 -0.20 3.59
C SER A 36 13.15 -0.72 2.15
N ALA A 37 13.00 -2.03 1.93
CA ALA A 37 12.88 -2.62 0.60
C ALA A 37 11.63 -2.14 -0.16
N GLN A 38 10.56 -1.78 0.57
CA GLN A 38 9.37 -1.14 0.01
C GLN A 38 9.54 0.37 -0.25
N GLY A 39 10.70 0.95 0.03
CA GLY A 39 10.98 2.37 -0.14
C GLY A 39 10.31 3.27 0.90
N LEU A 40 9.77 2.73 1.99
CA LEU A 40 9.12 3.50 3.06
C LEU A 40 10.12 4.03 4.08
N LEU A 41 11.31 3.44 4.15
CA LEU A 41 12.40 3.80 5.06
C LEU A 41 13.74 3.82 4.32
N ASP A 42 14.61 4.74 4.70
CA ASP A 42 16.03 4.69 4.35
C ASP A 42 16.79 3.96 5.46
N ALA A 43 17.65 2.99 5.11
CA ALA A 43 18.53 2.31 6.06
C ALA A 43 19.91 3.01 6.09
N ASP A 44 20.37 3.38 7.29
CA ASP A 44 21.71 3.89 7.53
C ASP A 44 22.48 2.90 8.42
N GLN A 45 23.61 2.39 7.91
CA GLN A 45 24.45 1.41 8.61
C GLN A 45 24.86 1.83 10.03
N HIS A 46 24.93 3.13 10.33
CA HIS A 46 25.42 3.64 11.61
C HIS A 46 24.34 4.34 12.45
N ARG A 47 23.18 4.68 11.86
CA ARG A 47 22.11 5.45 12.54
C ARG A 47 20.80 4.70 12.71
N GLY A 48 20.63 3.54 12.08
CA GLY A 48 19.37 2.78 12.12
C GLY A 48 18.54 3.03 10.87
N PHE A 49 17.34 3.56 11.04
CA PHE A 49 16.40 3.81 9.95
C PHE A 49 15.88 5.24 10.00
N ARG A 50 15.52 5.78 8.83
CA ARG A 50 14.86 7.07 8.68
C ARG A 50 13.59 6.90 7.87
N VAL A 51 12.50 7.57 8.25
CA VAL A 51 11.30 7.62 7.40
C VAL A 51 11.63 8.35 6.12
N HIS A 52 11.36 7.73 4.97
CA HIS A 52 11.67 8.32 3.68
C HIS A 52 10.89 9.63 3.46
N GLU A 53 11.57 10.65 2.95
CA GLU A 53 10.98 11.94 2.59
C GLU A 53 10.74 12.00 1.08
N TYR A 54 9.49 11.82 0.67
CA TYR A 54 9.14 11.91 -0.75
C TYR A 54 9.10 13.38 -1.20
N SER A 55 9.81 13.66 -2.29
CA SER A 55 9.70 14.93 -3.01
C SER A 55 8.42 14.99 -3.85
N VAL A 56 8.11 16.19 -4.35
CA VAL A 56 7.01 16.37 -5.30
C VAL A 56 7.27 15.58 -6.59
N ASP A 57 8.52 15.44 -7.01
CA ASP A 57 8.87 14.67 -8.22
C ASP A 57 8.70 13.17 -7.99
N ASP A 58 9.02 12.65 -6.80
CA ASP A 58 8.73 11.27 -6.43
C ASP A 58 7.21 11.01 -6.48
N PHE A 59 6.42 11.94 -5.94
CA PHE A 59 4.96 11.83 -5.99
C PHE A 59 4.44 11.83 -7.43
N ARG A 60 4.96 12.71 -8.30
CA ARG A 60 4.60 12.73 -9.73
C ARG A 60 4.91 11.40 -10.41
N GLY A 61 6.12 10.88 -10.22
CA GLY A 61 6.53 9.59 -10.79
C GLY A 61 5.68 8.42 -10.26
N MET A 62 5.34 8.44 -8.97
CA MET A 62 4.47 7.43 -8.36
C MET A 62 3.05 7.46 -8.95
N ILE A 63 2.47 8.65 -9.14
CA ILE A 63 1.16 8.80 -9.77
C ILE A 63 1.21 8.39 -11.24
N GLU A 64 2.24 8.78 -11.99
CA GLU A 64 2.40 8.38 -13.39
C GLU A 64 2.47 6.86 -13.53
N ALA A 65 3.34 6.20 -12.76
CA ALA A 65 3.47 4.75 -12.74
C ALA A 65 2.15 4.07 -12.35
N ARG A 66 1.47 4.58 -11.31
CA ARG A 66 0.17 4.06 -10.88
C ARG A 66 -0.89 4.21 -11.96
N THR A 67 -0.96 5.34 -12.64
CA THR A 67 -1.94 5.57 -13.71
C THR A 67 -1.72 4.59 -14.87
N LEU A 68 -0.47 4.38 -15.30
CA LEU A 68 -0.16 3.41 -16.36
C LEU A 68 -0.66 1.99 -16.01
N VAL A 69 -0.41 1.55 -14.77
CA VAL A 69 -0.85 0.23 -14.29
C VAL A 69 -2.38 0.17 -14.16
N ALA A 70 -2.99 1.16 -13.50
CA ALA A 70 -4.42 1.19 -13.24
C ALA A 70 -5.24 1.30 -14.53
N ASP A 71 -4.82 2.14 -15.48
CA ASP A 71 -5.49 2.26 -16.77
C ASP A 71 -5.47 0.93 -17.54
N GLY A 72 -4.34 0.22 -17.51
CA GLY A 72 -4.22 -1.11 -18.10
C GLY A 72 -5.21 -2.11 -17.48
N MET A 73 -5.31 -2.12 -16.14
CA MET A 73 -6.28 -2.95 -15.42
C MET A 73 -7.72 -2.60 -15.81
N PHE A 74 -8.11 -1.32 -15.78
CA PHE A 74 -9.49 -0.91 -16.07
C PHE A 74 -9.90 -1.12 -17.52
N ARG A 75 -9.00 -0.90 -18.50
CA ARG A 75 -9.25 -1.24 -19.90
C ARG A 75 -9.48 -2.73 -20.08
N ALA A 76 -8.70 -3.57 -19.40
CA ALA A 76 -8.91 -5.02 -19.44
C ALA A 76 -10.27 -5.44 -18.86
N LEU A 77 -10.79 -4.72 -17.86
CA LEU A 77 -12.13 -4.99 -17.30
C LEU A 77 -13.28 -4.55 -18.23
N THR A 78 -13.12 -3.45 -18.94
CA THR A 78 -14.19 -2.76 -19.68
C THR A 78 -14.26 -3.15 -21.15
N ASP A 79 -13.11 -3.29 -21.81
CA ASP A 79 -13.01 -3.57 -23.25
C ASP A 79 -12.90 -5.08 -23.55
N GLY A 80 -13.16 -5.93 -22.55
CA GLY A 80 -13.08 -7.39 -22.65
C GLY A 80 -11.66 -7.98 -22.60
N GLY A 81 -10.64 -7.13 -22.44
CA GLY A 81 -9.24 -7.53 -22.22
C GLY A 81 -8.69 -8.54 -23.25
N PRO A 82 -7.49 -9.08 -23.05
CA PRO A 82 -7.13 -10.34 -23.70
C PRO A 82 -8.15 -11.42 -23.28
N ALA A 83 -8.45 -12.37 -24.16
CA ALA A 83 -9.53 -13.39 -24.05
C ALA A 83 -9.63 -14.23 -22.75
N ARG A 84 -8.72 -14.02 -21.80
CA ARG A 84 -8.67 -14.60 -20.46
C ARG A 84 -9.56 -13.89 -19.43
N PHE A 85 -10.05 -12.67 -19.69
CA PHE A 85 -10.84 -11.93 -18.70
C PHE A 85 -12.33 -11.95 -19.04
N ARG A 86 -13.13 -12.65 -18.22
CA ARG A 86 -14.60 -12.65 -18.32
C ARG A 86 -15.19 -12.13 -17.00
N PRO A 87 -15.66 -10.86 -16.96
CA PRO A 87 -16.17 -10.25 -15.73
C PRO A 87 -17.34 -11.02 -15.11
N ASP A 88 -18.13 -11.69 -15.94
CA ASP A 88 -19.32 -12.44 -15.53
C ASP A 88 -19.01 -13.82 -14.94
N GLU A 89 -17.75 -14.29 -14.99
CA GLU A 89 -17.38 -15.55 -14.35
C GLU A 89 -17.57 -15.44 -12.83
N PRO A 90 -18.24 -16.40 -12.17
CA PRO A 90 -18.62 -16.28 -10.76
C PRO A 90 -17.46 -15.93 -9.79
N PRO A 91 -16.24 -16.48 -9.93
CA PRO A 91 -15.11 -16.08 -9.09
C PRO A 91 -14.70 -14.62 -9.30
N VAL A 92 -14.66 -14.17 -10.55
CA VAL A 92 -14.30 -12.80 -10.94
C VAL A 92 -15.36 -11.82 -10.44
N ALA A 93 -16.64 -12.11 -10.67
CA ALA A 93 -17.76 -11.29 -10.19
C ALA A 93 -17.76 -11.15 -8.66
N THR A 94 -17.44 -12.24 -7.94
CA THR A 94 -17.31 -12.22 -6.48
C THR A 94 -16.15 -11.33 -6.02
N ALA A 95 -14.99 -11.45 -6.66
CA ALA A 95 -13.83 -10.60 -6.36
C ALA A 95 -14.15 -9.12 -6.64
N LEU A 96 -14.77 -8.80 -7.79
CA LEU A 96 -15.19 -7.45 -8.13
C LEU A 96 -16.21 -6.86 -7.14
N ALA A 97 -17.12 -7.68 -6.62
CA ALA A 97 -18.03 -7.26 -5.55
C ALA A 97 -17.28 -6.95 -4.23
N GLY A 98 -16.23 -7.71 -3.93
CA GLY A 98 -15.31 -7.41 -2.82
C GLY A 98 -14.55 -6.09 -3.03
N VAL A 99 -14.02 -5.89 -4.23
CA VAL A 99 -13.27 -4.68 -4.62
C VAL A 99 -14.16 -3.45 -4.45
N ARG A 100 -15.38 -3.48 -5.02
CA ARG A 100 -16.36 -2.39 -4.89
C ARG A 100 -16.62 -2.04 -3.43
N ARG A 101 -16.93 -3.04 -2.60
CA ARG A 101 -17.20 -2.85 -1.17
C ARG A 101 -16.04 -2.16 -0.46
N ARG A 102 -14.79 -2.60 -0.72
CA ARG A 102 -13.59 -2.00 -0.12
C ARG A 102 -13.36 -0.57 -0.61
N GLY A 103 -13.64 -0.28 -1.87
CA GLY A 103 -13.58 1.08 -2.43
C GLY A 103 -14.58 2.03 -1.74
N GLU A 104 -15.82 1.58 -1.52
CA GLU A 104 -16.83 2.35 -0.80
C GLU A 104 -16.43 2.64 0.66
N GLU A 105 -15.85 1.65 1.35
CA GLU A 105 -15.34 1.84 2.72
C GLU A 105 -14.14 2.80 2.76
N ALA A 106 -13.21 2.68 1.80
CA ALA A 106 -12.09 3.61 1.68
C ALA A 106 -12.59 5.05 1.44
N GLN A 107 -13.56 5.23 0.54
CA GLN A 107 -14.16 6.53 0.28
C GLN A 107 -14.85 7.11 1.52
N ARG A 108 -15.62 6.29 2.26
CA ARG A 108 -16.26 6.73 3.50
C ARG A 108 -15.23 7.14 4.56
N ALA A 109 -14.16 6.37 4.73
CA ALA A 109 -13.08 6.71 5.65
C ALA A 109 -12.36 8.01 5.26
N ALA A 110 -12.10 8.21 3.95
CA ALA A 110 -11.50 9.43 3.44
C ALA A 110 -12.36 10.67 3.74
N LEU A 111 -13.67 10.59 3.48
CA LEU A 111 -14.61 11.68 3.77
C LEU A 111 -14.74 11.97 5.27
N ALA A 112 -14.57 10.95 6.11
CA ALA A 112 -14.58 11.09 7.57
C ALA A 112 -13.23 11.56 8.15
N GLY A 113 -12.17 11.64 7.34
CA GLY A 113 -10.82 11.96 7.81
C GLY A 113 -10.13 10.84 8.59
N ASP A 114 -10.63 9.60 8.52
CA ASP A 114 -10.02 8.45 9.20
C ASP A 114 -8.94 7.80 8.34
N LEU A 115 -7.71 8.34 8.47
CA LEU A 115 -6.56 7.88 7.69
C LEU A 115 -6.20 6.41 7.96
N THR A 116 -6.37 5.92 9.20
CA THR A 116 -5.99 4.54 9.53
C THR A 116 -6.93 3.55 8.86
N VAL A 117 -8.24 3.83 8.88
CA VAL A 117 -9.24 3.01 8.21
C VAL A 117 -9.10 3.11 6.69
N LEU A 118 -8.84 4.31 6.15
CA LEU A 118 -8.57 4.53 4.73
C LEU A 118 -7.43 3.64 4.22
N ILE A 119 -6.25 3.70 4.85
CA ILE A 119 -5.08 2.90 4.46
C ILE A 119 -5.42 1.40 4.47
N GLY A 120 -6.14 0.94 5.50
CA GLY A 120 -6.54 -0.45 5.62
C GLY A 120 -7.44 -0.92 4.47
N TYR A 121 -8.41 -0.11 4.04
CA TYR A 121 -9.29 -0.46 2.93
C TYR A 121 -8.65 -0.26 1.56
N ASP A 122 -7.84 0.77 1.35
CA ASP A 122 -7.13 0.99 0.09
C ASP A 122 -6.15 -0.15 -0.22
N LEU A 123 -5.34 -0.57 0.75
CA LEU A 123 -4.43 -1.71 0.55
C LEU A 123 -5.18 -3.02 0.23
N ARG A 124 -6.33 -3.24 0.87
CA ARG A 124 -7.16 -4.43 0.58
C ARG A 124 -7.86 -4.33 -0.76
N PHE A 125 -8.27 -3.13 -1.18
CA PHE A 125 -8.85 -2.86 -2.49
C PHE A 125 -7.85 -3.24 -3.59
N TRP A 126 -6.63 -2.71 -3.54
CA TRP A 126 -5.61 -2.97 -4.57
C TRP A 126 -5.15 -4.43 -4.59
N ARG A 127 -5.06 -5.08 -3.43
CA ARG A 127 -4.71 -6.52 -3.36
C ARG A 127 -5.77 -7.40 -4.02
N GLU A 128 -7.04 -7.15 -3.72
CA GLU A 128 -8.14 -7.94 -4.30
C GLU A 128 -8.30 -7.64 -5.78
N LEU A 129 -8.18 -6.38 -6.20
CA LEU A 129 -8.19 -6.01 -7.61
C LEU A 129 -7.04 -6.65 -8.37
N GLY A 130 -5.82 -6.66 -7.81
CA GLY A 130 -4.67 -7.35 -8.41
C GLY A 130 -4.90 -8.85 -8.59
N SER A 131 -5.54 -9.52 -7.61
CA SER A 131 -5.82 -10.96 -7.69
C SER A 131 -6.74 -11.37 -8.84
N VAL A 132 -7.49 -10.41 -9.41
CA VAL A 132 -8.35 -10.63 -10.59
C VAL A 132 -7.50 -10.86 -11.86
N PHE A 133 -6.26 -10.38 -11.88
CA PHE A 133 -5.38 -10.43 -13.06
C PHE A 133 -4.29 -11.51 -13.00
N GLY A 134 -4.20 -12.26 -11.90
CA GLY A 134 -3.17 -13.29 -11.67
C GLY A 134 -1.98 -12.75 -10.90
#